data_AF-A0A267DIQ2-F1
#
_entry.id   AF-A0A267DIQ2-F1
#
_cell.length_a   1.000
_cell.length_b   1.000
_cell.length_c   1.000
_cell.angle_alpha   90.00
_cell.angle_beta   90.00
_cell.angle_gamma   90.00
#
_symmetry.space_group_name_H-M   'P 1'
#
loop_
_entity.id
_entity.type
_entity.pdbx_description
1 polymer ?
#
loop_
_entity_poly.entity_id
_entity_poly.type
_entity_poly.pdbx_seq_one_letter_code
_entity_poly.pdbx_strand_id
1 'polypeptide(L)'
;MMAYAKDKPADHVMAFTRSDIRFNEAGSEIAGVALFAGACSDQRLSIVKDEGLHSWGVAAHELAHSLGADHDDNKPQCEKWRKFIQTPVLSDYSIGDVANSYRFSKCSVEEMKSFLSTKNATCLKSRQSTAKAVLTSNASEGARLTLDQVCRLAFPSTPGHFYLQTASLMTPAAICAKIHCSLTELALKPVTKSGLRAPVGTPCGNKRSCNWNGQCTADFAAPSAGSSFWGNQLVSSLCSDFLKYVLGLIPKFGTAKALTVCYKLVRYCGSKKFFRLVCVRLAKQILN
;
A
#
# COMPACT_ATOMS: atom_id res chain seq x y z
N MET A 1 27.44 2.24 16.22
CA MET A 1 26.26 3.04 16.62
C MET A 1 26.30 3.24 18.12
N MET A 2 26.77 4.40 18.58
CA MET A 2 26.61 4.82 19.97
C MET A 2 25.65 6.02 20.01
N ALA A 3 24.90 6.12 21.11
CA ALA A 3 24.09 7.25 21.56
C ALA A 3 22.63 7.37 21.05
N TYR A 4 21.75 6.53 21.60
CA TYR A 4 20.39 6.99 22.01
C TYR A 4 19.97 6.51 23.42
N ALA A 5 20.81 5.71 24.10
CA ALA A 5 20.34 4.88 25.22
C ALA A 5 21.12 5.07 26.54
N LYS A 6 21.74 6.22 26.80
CA LYS A 6 22.53 6.37 28.04
C LYS A 6 21.66 6.61 29.28
N ASP A 7 20.52 7.32 29.17
CA ASP A 7 19.80 7.80 30.37
C ASP A 7 18.30 7.50 30.42
N LYS A 8 17.70 6.90 29.38
CA LYS A 8 16.34 6.32 29.43
C LYS A 8 16.27 5.06 28.54
N PRO A 9 16.24 3.84 29.11
CA PRO A 9 16.19 2.64 28.30
C PRO A 9 14.85 2.56 27.57
N ALA A 10 14.89 2.29 26.27
CA ALA A 10 13.70 1.93 25.51
C ALA A 10 13.29 0.49 25.85
N ASP A 11 11.99 0.22 25.90
CA ASP A 11 11.48 -1.13 26.19
C ASP A 11 11.72 -2.10 25.03
N HIS A 12 11.78 -1.56 23.80
CA HIS A 12 12.14 -2.22 22.55
C HIS A 12 12.82 -1.21 21.62
N VAL A 13 13.79 -1.66 20.83
CA VAL A 13 14.47 -0.86 19.81
C VAL A 13 14.19 -1.49 18.45
N MET A 14 13.87 -0.68 17.45
CA MET A 14 13.68 -1.15 16.08
C MET A 14 14.63 -0.40 15.15
N ALA A 15 15.43 -1.15 14.38
CA ALA A 15 16.27 -0.62 13.33
C ALA A 15 15.61 -0.83 11.96
N PHE A 16 15.78 0.15 11.07
CA PHE A 16 15.34 0.06 9.69
C PHE A 16 16.57 0.07 8.78
N THR A 17 16.59 -0.79 7.78
CA THR A 17 17.69 -0.89 6.81
C THR A 17 17.16 -1.06 5.39
N ARG A 18 17.86 -0.51 4.40
CA ARG A 18 17.57 -0.79 2.98
C ARG A 18 18.40 -1.94 2.41
N SER A 19 19.32 -2.47 3.19
CA SER A 19 20.08 -3.67 2.83
C SER A 19 19.23 -4.92 3.00
N ASP A 20 19.45 -5.91 2.14
CA ASP A 20 18.83 -7.23 2.28
C ASP A 20 19.20 -7.85 3.63
N ILE A 21 18.21 -8.46 4.29
CA ILE A 21 18.42 -9.20 5.54
C ILE A 21 18.46 -10.69 5.19
N ARG A 22 19.51 -11.38 5.62
CA ARG A 22 19.71 -12.82 5.40
C ARG A 22 20.24 -13.48 6.66
N PHE A 23 19.84 -14.71 6.94
CA PHE A 23 20.39 -15.50 8.05
C PHE A 23 21.82 -15.99 7.78
N ASN A 24 22.14 -16.27 6.52
CA ASN A 24 23.48 -16.59 6.05
C ASN A 24 23.60 -16.22 4.55
N GLU A 25 24.79 -16.27 3.96
CA GLU A 25 25.03 -15.84 2.57
C GLU A 25 24.19 -16.62 1.54
N ALA A 26 23.93 -17.90 1.80
CA ALA A 26 23.09 -18.76 0.95
C ALA A 26 21.58 -18.65 1.28
N GLY A 27 21.22 -17.87 2.29
CA GLY A 27 19.88 -17.80 2.84
C GLY A 27 18.94 -17.00 1.96
N SER A 28 17.66 -17.37 2.00
CA SER A 28 16.60 -16.53 1.43
C SER A 28 16.54 -15.21 2.18
N GLU A 29 16.23 -14.17 1.43
CA GLU A 29 16.02 -12.85 2.00
C GLU A 29 14.75 -12.81 2.85
N ILE A 30 14.83 -12.12 4.00
CA ILE A 30 13.70 -11.90 4.90
C ILE A 30 13.37 -10.41 5.00
N ALA A 31 12.09 -10.11 5.26
CA ALA A 31 11.63 -8.73 5.39
C ALA A 31 11.99 -8.11 6.75
N GLY A 32 12.15 -8.92 7.78
CA GLY A 32 12.47 -8.47 9.13
C GLY A 32 12.86 -9.63 10.03
N VAL A 33 13.35 -9.29 11.23
CA VAL A 33 13.66 -10.24 12.30
C VAL A 33 13.51 -9.59 13.67
N ALA A 34 12.95 -10.34 14.61
CA ALA A 34 12.94 -10.02 16.03
C ALA A 34 13.15 -11.29 16.85
N LEU A 35 13.62 -11.12 18.09
CA LEU A 35 13.59 -12.21 19.05
C LEU A 35 12.17 -12.39 19.57
N PHE A 36 11.67 -13.63 19.53
CA PHE A 36 10.40 -14.00 20.15
C PHE A 36 10.40 -13.68 21.65
N ALA A 37 9.37 -12.99 22.13
CA ALA A 37 9.26 -12.52 23.52
C ALA A 37 10.48 -11.70 24.00
N GLY A 38 11.16 -11.01 23.06
CA GLY A 38 12.39 -10.27 23.31
C GLY A 38 12.21 -8.93 24.04
N ALA A 39 11.00 -8.37 24.10
CA ALA A 39 10.76 -7.12 24.80
C ALA A 39 11.18 -7.23 26.28
N CYS A 40 11.75 -6.15 26.84
CA CYS A 40 12.32 -6.10 28.19
C CYS A 40 13.52 -7.04 28.46
N SER A 41 14.02 -7.78 27.47
CA SER A 41 15.26 -8.56 27.61
C SER A 41 16.49 -7.76 27.16
N ASP A 42 17.69 -8.33 27.32
CA ASP A 42 18.93 -7.77 26.77
C ASP A 42 18.93 -7.76 25.23
N GLN A 43 18.05 -8.55 24.59
CA GLN A 43 17.90 -8.69 23.15
C GLN A 43 16.58 -8.08 22.63
N ARG A 44 16.15 -6.97 23.24
CA ARG A 44 14.96 -6.17 22.87
C ARG A 44 15.11 -5.37 21.57
N LEU A 45 15.55 -6.03 20.49
CA LEU A 45 15.79 -5.43 19.17
C LEU A 45 14.95 -6.13 18.10
N SER A 46 14.46 -5.35 17.14
CA SER A 46 14.05 -5.86 15.84
C SER A 46 14.73 -5.10 14.71
N ILE A 47 14.88 -5.76 13.56
CA ILE A 47 15.41 -5.16 12.33
C ILE A 47 14.36 -5.35 11.24
N VAL A 48 14.07 -4.28 10.50
CA VAL A 48 13.08 -4.26 9.42
C VAL A 48 13.75 -3.78 8.14
N LYS A 49 13.52 -4.50 7.04
CA LYS A 49 13.87 -4.03 5.70
C LYS A 49 12.89 -2.93 5.30
N ASP A 50 13.41 -1.72 5.10
CA ASP A 50 12.68 -0.59 4.54
C ASP A 50 12.58 -0.74 3.02
N GLU A 51 11.41 -1.14 2.57
CA GLU A 51 11.00 -1.22 1.18
C GLU A 51 10.01 -0.11 0.83
N GLY A 52 9.95 0.97 1.63
CA GLY A 52 8.99 2.05 1.51
C GLY A 52 7.85 1.91 2.52
N LEU A 53 6.75 2.66 2.29
CA LEU A 53 5.69 2.78 3.31
C LEU A 53 5.14 1.45 3.80
N HIS A 54 4.99 0.45 2.93
CA HIS A 54 4.40 -0.84 3.30
C HIS A 54 5.23 -1.64 4.31
N SER A 55 6.50 -1.30 4.55
CA SER A 55 7.33 -1.87 5.61
C SER A 55 6.79 -1.62 7.02
N TRP A 56 5.84 -0.71 7.21
CA TRP A 56 5.15 -0.56 8.49
C TRP A 56 4.50 -1.88 8.95
N GLY A 57 3.99 -2.69 8.02
CA GLY A 57 3.35 -3.97 8.34
C GLY A 57 4.36 -4.98 8.88
N VAL A 58 5.57 -4.98 8.31
CA VAL A 58 6.71 -5.78 8.79
C VAL A 58 7.17 -5.28 10.15
N ALA A 59 7.26 -3.96 10.35
CA ALA A 59 7.56 -3.40 11.67
C ALA A 59 6.55 -3.83 12.74
N ALA A 60 5.25 -3.81 12.43
CA ALA A 60 4.22 -4.31 13.34
C ALA A 60 4.35 -5.82 13.58
N HIS A 61 4.71 -6.59 12.54
CA HIS A 61 4.95 -8.03 12.63
C HIS A 61 6.11 -8.35 13.60
N GLU A 62 7.28 -7.74 13.37
CA GLU A 62 8.47 -7.97 14.21
C GLU A 62 8.28 -7.48 15.65
N LEU A 63 7.53 -6.39 15.85
CA LEU A 63 7.18 -5.96 17.20
C LEU A 63 6.28 -6.98 17.90
N ALA A 64 5.34 -7.60 17.19
CA ALA A 64 4.47 -8.63 17.77
C ALA A 64 5.25 -9.90 18.15
N HIS A 65 6.27 -10.30 17.38
CA HIS A 65 7.23 -11.33 17.79
C HIS A 65 7.91 -10.97 19.12
N SER A 66 8.40 -9.73 19.24
CA SER A 66 9.02 -9.23 20.48
C SER A 66 8.03 -9.22 21.66
N LEU A 67 6.73 -9.09 21.39
CA LEU A 67 5.64 -9.21 22.35
C LEU A 67 5.11 -10.64 22.51
N GLY A 68 5.77 -11.65 21.95
CA GLY A 68 5.48 -13.07 22.16
C GLY A 68 4.32 -13.63 21.34
N ALA A 69 3.88 -12.96 20.27
CA ALA A 69 3.03 -13.59 19.26
C ALA A 69 3.87 -14.41 18.29
N ASP A 70 3.37 -15.58 17.93
CA ASP A 70 3.96 -16.42 16.88
C ASP A 70 3.22 -16.19 15.55
N HIS A 71 3.71 -16.82 14.49
CA HIS A 71 3.07 -16.80 13.19
C HIS A 71 1.66 -17.41 13.24
N ASP A 72 0.78 -16.90 12.38
CA ASP A 72 -0.61 -17.34 12.22
C ASP A 72 -0.75 -18.74 11.58
N ASP A 73 0.28 -19.58 11.59
CA ASP A 73 0.24 -21.00 11.24
C ASP A 73 0.87 -21.93 12.29
N ASN A 74 1.21 -21.40 13.47
CA ASN A 74 1.76 -22.19 14.57
C ASN A 74 0.73 -23.16 15.20
N LYS A 75 -0.56 -22.85 15.13
CA LYS A 75 -1.64 -23.69 15.69
C LYS A 75 -2.76 -23.90 14.68
N PRO A 76 -3.50 -25.03 14.72
CA PRO A 76 -4.55 -25.34 13.73
C PRO A 76 -5.66 -24.28 13.61
N GLN A 77 -6.00 -23.60 14.70
CA GLN A 77 -7.02 -22.53 14.73
C GLN A 77 -6.51 -21.16 14.28
N CYS A 78 -5.20 -21.02 14.06
CA CYS A 78 -4.59 -19.80 13.54
C CYS A 78 -4.53 -19.94 12.01
N GLU A 79 -5.24 -19.05 11.32
CA GLU A 79 -5.58 -19.20 9.91
C GLU A 79 -4.72 -18.29 9.03
N LYS A 80 -3.48 -18.68 8.70
CA LYS A 80 -2.56 -17.85 7.89
C LYS A 80 -3.15 -17.38 6.56
N TRP A 81 -4.08 -18.14 5.96
CA TRP A 81 -4.74 -17.77 4.70
C TRP A 81 -5.59 -16.49 4.81
N ARG A 82 -5.89 -16.02 6.03
CA ARG A 82 -6.60 -14.76 6.28
C ARG A 82 -5.71 -13.53 6.22
N LYS A 83 -4.38 -13.70 6.13
CA LYS A 83 -3.41 -12.62 5.85
C LYS A 83 -3.40 -11.50 6.89
N PHE A 84 -3.60 -11.84 8.16
CA PHE A 84 -3.39 -10.93 9.29
C PHE A 84 -1.91 -10.59 9.44
N ILE A 85 -1.58 -9.59 10.26
CA ILE A 85 -0.21 -9.07 10.41
C ILE A 85 0.82 -10.18 10.69
N GLN A 86 0.48 -11.21 11.48
CA GLN A 86 1.37 -12.32 11.85
C GLN A 86 1.40 -13.48 10.84
N THR A 87 0.90 -13.28 9.62
CA THR A 87 1.07 -14.27 8.54
C THR A 87 2.57 -14.38 8.20
N PRO A 88 3.15 -15.60 8.10
CA PRO A 88 4.60 -15.81 7.93
C PRO A 88 5.14 -15.38 6.56
N VAL A 89 4.26 -15.06 5.62
CA VAL A 89 4.61 -14.64 4.26
C VAL A 89 4.01 -13.28 3.95
N LEU A 90 4.78 -12.44 3.27
CA LEU A 90 4.27 -11.19 2.71
C LEU A 90 3.09 -11.50 1.80
N SER A 91 1.96 -10.85 2.10
CA SER A 91 0.69 -11.17 1.48
C SER A 91 0.30 -10.16 0.42
N ASP A 92 -0.25 -10.68 -0.67
CA ASP A 92 -1.00 -9.89 -1.64
C ASP A 92 -2.45 -9.77 -1.18
N TYR A 93 -2.96 -8.54 -1.19
CA TYR A 93 -4.30 -8.23 -0.71
C TYR A 93 -5.26 -7.91 -1.86
N SER A 94 -6.53 -8.20 -1.61
CA SER A 94 -7.69 -7.85 -2.41
C SER A 94 -8.64 -7.00 -1.56
N ILE A 95 -9.70 -6.47 -2.17
CA ILE A 95 -10.72 -5.71 -1.43
C ILE A 95 -11.37 -6.56 -0.31
N GLY A 96 -11.44 -7.89 -0.48
CA GLY A 96 -12.09 -8.78 0.48
C GLY A 96 -11.29 -9.08 1.74
N ASP A 97 -9.96 -8.95 1.70
CA ASP A 97 -9.07 -9.37 2.79
C ASP A 97 -8.09 -8.28 3.26
N VAL A 98 -7.97 -7.15 2.54
CA VAL A 98 -7.07 -6.04 2.89
C VAL A 98 -7.31 -5.51 4.30
N ALA A 99 -8.52 -5.57 4.85
CA ALA A 99 -8.79 -5.14 6.22
C ALA A 99 -7.96 -5.92 7.26
N ASN A 100 -7.60 -7.17 6.96
CA ASN A 100 -6.78 -8.01 7.84
C ASN A 100 -5.32 -7.57 7.85
N SER A 101 -4.85 -6.90 6.79
CA SER A 101 -3.50 -6.31 6.73
C SER A 101 -3.23 -5.26 7.82
N TYR A 102 -4.29 -4.76 8.47
CA TYR A 102 -4.24 -3.75 9.53
C TYR A 102 -4.55 -4.32 10.91
N ARG A 103 -4.64 -5.65 11.04
CA ARG A 103 -5.10 -6.32 12.26
C ARG A 103 -4.23 -7.49 12.63
N PHE A 104 -4.04 -7.66 13.92
CA PHE A 104 -3.59 -8.93 14.47
C PHE A 104 -4.74 -9.93 14.47
N SER A 105 -4.43 -11.20 14.27
CA SER A 105 -5.42 -12.26 14.39
C SER A 105 -5.83 -12.43 15.85
N LYS A 106 -6.90 -13.20 16.11
CA LYS A 106 -7.29 -13.55 17.48
C LYS A 106 -6.16 -14.30 18.20
N CYS A 107 -5.45 -15.20 17.50
CA CYS A 107 -4.30 -15.92 18.05
C CYS A 107 -3.21 -14.97 18.52
N SER A 108 -2.75 -14.06 17.63
CA SER A 108 -1.64 -13.15 17.98
C SER A 108 -2.02 -12.24 19.14
N VAL A 109 -3.28 -11.79 19.21
CA VAL A 109 -3.76 -10.97 20.33
C VAL A 109 -3.75 -11.75 21.65
N GLU A 110 -4.16 -13.01 21.65
CA GLU A 110 -4.15 -13.86 22.85
C GLU A 110 -2.73 -14.17 23.32
N GLU A 111 -1.81 -14.42 22.39
CA GLU A 111 -0.40 -14.68 22.68
C GLU A 111 0.31 -13.45 23.24
N MET A 112 0.11 -12.27 22.63
CA MET A 112 0.64 -11.02 23.18
C MET A 112 0.11 -10.73 24.58
N LYS A 113 -1.19 -10.97 24.83
CA LYS A 113 -1.77 -10.83 26.17
C LYS A 113 -1.13 -11.79 27.17
N SER A 114 -0.86 -13.02 26.75
CA SER A 114 -0.17 -14.01 27.57
C SER A 114 1.22 -13.52 27.97
N PHE A 115 2.03 -13.06 27.01
CA PHE A 115 3.36 -12.50 27.30
C PHE A 115 3.30 -11.29 28.25
N LEU A 116 2.39 -10.34 28.00
CA LEU A 116 2.22 -9.15 28.84
C LEU A 116 1.83 -9.47 30.29
N SER A 117 1.20 -10.63 30.53
CA SER A 117 0.87 -11.11 31.88
C SER A 117 2.09 -11.63 32.66
N THR A 118 3.18 -11.98 31.97
CA THR A 118 4.37 -12.57 32.60
C THR A 118 5.22 -11.54 33.36
N LYS A 119 6.20 -12.04 34.12
CA LYS A 119 7.25 -11.21 34.75
C LYS A 119 8.27 -10.67 33.74
N ASN A 120 8.38 -11.28 32.56
CA ASN A 120 9.33 -10.84 31.54
C ASN A 120 8.89 -9.51 30.91
N ALA A 121 7.59 -9.21 30.85
CA ALA A 121 7.08 -7.94 30.30
C ALA A 121 7.09 -6.75 31.28
N THR A 122 7.87 -6.81 32.37
CA THR A 122 7.75 -5.82 33.47
C THR A 122 8.09 -4.39 33.05
N CYS A 123 9.03 -4.18 32.12
CA CYS A 123 9.40 -2.83 31.66
C CYS A 123 8.21 -2.10 30.99
N LEU A 124 7.35 -2.83 30.27
CA LEU A 124 6.17 -2.32 29.55
C LEU A 124 5.00 -1.91 30.47
N LYS A 125 5.04 -2.29 31.76
CA LYS A 125 3.96 -2.00 32.71
C LYS A 125 4.06 -0.61 33.33
N SER A 126 5.22 0.04 33.21
CA SER A 126 5.45 1.38 33.73
C SER A 126 5.17 2.44 32.66
N ARG A 127 4.41 3.48 33.00
CA ARG A 127 4.18 4.61 32.09
C ARG A 127 5.32 5.61 32.26
N GLN A 128 6.15 5.80 31.23
CA GLN A 128 7.08 6.93 31.25
C GLN A 128 6.27 8.23 31.32
N SER A 129 6.59 9.12 32.26
CA SER A 129 5.87 10.36 32.54
C SER A 129 5.95 11.41 31.43
N THR A 130 6.75 11.16 30.39
CA THR A 130 6.97 12.09 29.27
C THR A 130 6.70 11.37 27.95
N ALA A 131 5.60 11.72 27.28
CA ALA A 131 5.38 11.35 25.88
C ALA A 131 6.46 12.03 25.02
N LYS A 132 7.47 11.28 24.57
CA LYS A 132 8.60 11.82 23.81
C LYS A 132 8.31 12.05 22.32
N ALA A 133 7.20 11.55 21.80
CA ALA A 133 6.83 11.72 20.41
C ALA A 133 5.44 12.35 20.30
N VAL A 134 5.39 13.60 19.85
CA VAL A 134 4.20 14.18 19.25
C VAL A 134 4.17 13.64 17.82
N LEU A 135 3.16 12.85 17.46
CA LEU A 135 2.88 12.59 16.05
C LEU A 135 2.69 13.95 15.38
N THR A 136 3.63 14.32 14.50
CA THR A 136 3.76 15.69 13.98
C THR A 136 2.62 16.12 13.06
N SER A 137 1.61 15.27 12.86
CA SER A 137 0.50 15.49 11.94
C SER A 137 -0.70 14.63 12.31
N ASN A 138 -1.88 15.26 12.43
CA ASN A 138 -3.16 14.56 12.48
C ASN A 138 -3.62 14.07 11.09
N ALA A 139 -2.97 14.51 10.01
CA ALA A 139 -3.26 14.06 8.66
C ALA A 139 -2.65 12.67 8.40
N SER A 140 -3.43 11.78 7.81
CA SER A 140 -2.99 10.44 7.42
C SER A 140 -1.99 10.49 6.27
N GLU A 141 -1.18 9.43 6.11
CA GLU A 141 -0.16 9.40 5.06
C GLU A 141 -0.73 9.53 3.64
N GLY A 142 -1.93 9.01 3.38
CA GLY A 142 -2.60 9.16 2.08
C GLY A 142 -3.15 10.56 1.81
N ALA A 143 -3.29 11.41 2.84
CA ALA A 143 -3.56 12.82 2.66
C ALA A 143 -2.27 13.62 2.41
N ARG A 144 -1.11 13.09 2.80
CA ARG A 144 0.21 13.75 2.70
C ARG A 144 1.00 13.34 1.46
N LEU A 145 0.83 12.10 0.99
CA LEU A 145 1.63 11.49 -0.06
C LEU A 145 0.77 11.18 -1.29
N THR A 146 1.24 11.63 -2.44
CA THR A 146 0.74 11.21 -3.76
C THR A 146 1.13 9.76 -4.04
N LEU A 147 0.37 9.06 -4.88
CA LEU A 147 0.69 7.68 -5.25
C LEU A 147 2.04 7.56 -6.00
N ASP A 148 2.46 8.59 -6.72
CA ASP A 148 3.80 8.66 -7.31
C ASP A 148 4.90 8.69 -6.23
N GLN A 149 4.70 9.43 -5.14
CA GLN A 149 5.63 9.40 -4.00
C GLN A 149 5.66 8.03 -3.34
N VAL A 150 4.51 7.36 -3.20
CA VAL A 150 4.45 5.98 -2.68
C VAL A 150 5.25 5.04 -3.59
N CYS A 151 5.12 5.17 -4.91
CA CYS A 151 5.89 4.38 -5.88
C CYS A 151 7.39 4.66 -5.81
N ARG A 152 7.82 5.92 -5.68
CA ARG A 152 9.24 6.26 -5.48
C ARG A 152 9.82 5.71 -4.18
N LEU A 153 9.03 5.68 -3.11
CA LEU A 153 9.48 5.06 -1.86
C LEU A 153 9.67 3.55 -2.01
N ALA A 154 8.79 2.88 -2.77
CA ALA A 154 8.86 1.45 -3.02
C ALA A 154 9.95 1.03 -4.03
N PHE A 155 10.25 1.91 -4.99
CA PHE A 155 11.20 1.68 -6.07
C PHE A 155 12.17 2.88 -6.22
N PRO A 156 13.07 3.09 -5.24
CA PRO A 156 13.86 4.32 -5.12
C PRO A 156 14.85 4.57 -6.26
N SER A 157 15.26 3.52 -6.98
CA SER A 157 16.19 3.63 -8.11
C SER A 157 15.50 4.02 -9.44
N THR A 158 14.24 4.42 -9.40
CA THR A 158 13.43 4.72 -10.59
C THR A 158 12.61 6.00 -10.41
N PRO A 159 12.19 6.68 -11.50
CA PRO A 159 11.26 7.80 -11.40
C PRO A 159 9.96 7.46 -10.66
N GLY A 160 9.55 6.18 -10.73
CA GLY A 160 8.52 5.58 -9.89
C GLY A 160 7.20 6.31 -9.97
N HIS A 161 6.40 6.05 -11.02
CA HIS A 161 5.08 6.67 -11.18
C HIS A 161 3.96 5.68 -10.87
N PHE A 162 2.83 6.17 -10.36
CA PHE A 162 1.64 5.36 -10.20
C PHE A 162 1.12 4.90 -11.56
N TYR A 163 0.85 3.60 -11.66
CA TYR A 163 0.26 2.97 -12.83
C TYR A 163 -1.20 2.64 -12.55
N LEU A 164 -2.10 3.38 -13.19
CA LEU A 164 -3.54 3.16 -13.05
C LEU A 164 -3.97 1.94 -13.89
N GLN A 165 -4.36 0.86 -13.21
CA GLN A 165 -4.90 -0.33 -13.88
C GLN A 165 -6.35 -0.13 -14.32
N THR A 166 -6.74 -0.79 -15.40
CA THR A 166 -8.13 -0.82 -15.89
C THR A 166 -9.11 -1.37 -14.85
N ALA A 167 -8.71 -2.36 -14.05
CA ALA A 167 -9.52 -2.85 -12.92
C ALA A 167 -9.78 -1.75 -11.87
N SER A 168 -8.79 -0.90 -11.61
CA SER A 168 -8.91 0.26 -10.70
C SER A 168 -9.80 1.37 -11.26
N LEU A 169 -9.91 1.49 -12.59
CA LEU A 169 -10.90 2.37 -13.23
C LEU A 169 -12.33 1.88 -12.99
N MET A 170 -12.57 0.57 -13.06
CA MET A 170 -13.90 0.00 -12.83
C MET A 170 -14.26 -0.05 -11.35
N THR A 171 -13.26 -0.26 -10.49
CA THR A 171 -13.43 -0.36 -9.04
C THR A 171 -12.38 0.51 -8.33
N PRO A 172 -12.67 1.80 -8.07
CA PRO A 172 -11.69 2.70 -7.45
C PRO A 172 -11.22 2.25 -6.06
N ALA A 173 -11.99 1.42 -5.36
CA ALA A 173 -11.57 0.80 -4.09
C ALA A 173 -10.37 -0.16 -4.23
N ALA A 174 -10.08 -0.65 -5.44
CA ALA A 174 -8.97 -1.58 -5.66
C ALA A 174 -7.61 -1.00 -5.25
N ILE A 175 -7.42 0.31 -5.41
CA ILE A 175 -6.17 0.99 -5.03
C ILE A 175 -5.90 0.94 -3.52
N CYS A 176 -6.96 0.85 -2.70
CA CYS A 176 -6.84 0.70 -1.25
C CYS A 176 -6.30 -0.68 -0.85
N ALA A 177 -6.42 -1.67 -1.73
CA ALA A 177 -5.93 -3.03 -1.53
C ALA A 177 -4.57 -3.28 -2.21
N LYS A 178 -4.38 -2.75 -3.42
CA LYS A 178 -3.16 -2.96 -4.21
C LYS A 178 -2.97 -1.85 -5.23
N ILE A 179 -1.75 -1.32 -5.31
CA ILE A 179 -1.36 -0.36 -6.35
C ILE A 179 -0.24 -0.92 -7.22
N HIS A 180 -0.07 -0.33 -8.39
CA HIS A 180 1.00 -0.68 -9.31
C HIS A 180 1.79 0.57 -9.66
N CYS A 181 3.06 0.37 -9.99
CA CYS A 181 3.99 1.42 -10.34
C CYS A 181 4.60 1.18 -11.73
N SER A 182 5.04 2.25 -12.37
CA SER A 182 5.84 2.24 -13.58
C SER A 182 7.27 2.63 -13.27
N LEU A 183 8.23 1.78 -13.65
CA LEU A 183 9.66 1.99 -13.39
C LEU A 183 10.34 2.93 -14.39
N THR A 184 9.69 3.25 -15.50
CA THR A 184 10.19 4.24 -16.47
C THR A 184 9.04 5.08 -16.99
N GLU A 185 9.34 6.24 -17.57
CA GLU A 185 8.34 7.15 -18.17
C GLU A 185 7.50 6.48 -19.28
N LEU A 186 8.05 5.43 -19.92
CA LEU A 186 7.45 4.74 -21.07
C LEU A 186 7.13 3.26 -20.80
N ALA A 187 7.31 2.77 -19.57
CA ALA A 187 7.09 1.36 -19.27
C ALA A 187 5.60 1.01 -19.39
N LEU A 188 5.29 0.17 -20.38
CA LEU A 188 3.96 -0.40 -20.59
C LEU A 188 3.63 -1.55 -19.62
N LYS A 189 4.60 -1.97 -18.80
CA LYS A 189 4.46 -3.08 -17.86
C LYS A 189 4.42 -2.56 -16.41
N PRO A 190 3.29 -2.71 -15.71
CA PRO A 190 3.22 -2.36 -14.30
C PRO A 190 4.05 -3.32 -13.44
N VAL A 191 4.61 -2.80 -12.35
CA VAL A 191 5.24 -3.58 -11.29
C VAL A 191 4.56 -3.32 -9.95
N THR A 192 4.70 -4.26 -9.01
CA THR A 192 4.16 -4.14 -7.65
C THR A 192 5.02 -4.96 -6.69
N LYS A 193 4.93 -4.66 -5.40
CA LYS A 193 5.43 -5.53 -4.32
C LYS A 193 4.25 -6.07 -3.51
N SER A 194 4.46 -7.16 -2.78
CA SER A 194 3.47 -7.65 -1.83
C SER A 194 3.25 -6.63 -0.72
N GLY A 195 2.00 -6.46 -0.28
CA GLY A 195 1.61 -5.42 0.66
C GLY A 195 1.58 -3.97 0.11
N LEU A 196 2.09 -3.70 -1.10
CA LEU A 196 2.09 -2.35 -1.68
C LEU A 196 0.67 -1.90 -2.06
N ARG A 197 0.18 -0.89 -1.36
CA ARG A 197 -1.20 -0.35 -1.51
C ARG A 197 -1.24 1.14 -1.22
N ALA A 198 -2.34 1.79 -1.59
CA ALA A 198 -2.54 3.19 -1.27
C ALA A 198 -2.66 3.35 0.27
N PRO A 199 -1.92 4.29 0.88
CA PRO A 199 -2.03 4.56 2.31
C PRO A 199 -3.42 5.09 2.69
N VAL A 200 -3.81 4.91 3.95
CA VAL A 200 -5.10 5.39 4.47
C VAL A 200 -5.21 6.91 4.29
N GLY A 201 -6.40 7.35 3.89
CA GLY A 201 -6.73 8.71 3.50
C GLY A 201 -6.38 9.06 2.06
N THR A 202 -5.82 8.12 1.27
CA THR A 202 -5.62 8.35 -0.17
C THR A 202 -6.98 8.53 -0.85
N PRO A 203 -7.23 9.67 -1.51
CA PRO A 203 -8.36 9.88 -2.39
C PRO A 203 -8.57 8.72 -3.36
N CYS A 204 -9.77 8.17 -3.35
CA CYS A 204 -10.19 7.05 -4.19
C CYS A 204 -11.46 7.37 -4.98
N GLY A 205 -11.97 8.60 -4.88
CA GLY A 205 -13.15 9.06 -5.59
C GLY A 205 -13.58 10.45 -5.14
N ASN A 206 -14.68 10.97 -5.70
CA ASN A 206 -15.24 12.27 -5.31
C ASN A 206 -15.59 12.29 -3.83
N LYS A 207 -14.90 13.10 -3.01
CA LYS A 207 -15.14 13.14 -1.56
C LYS A 207 -15.09 11.76 -0.90
N ARG A 208 -14.13 10.92 -1.34
CA ARG A 208 -13.91 9.57 -0.81
C ARG A 208 -12.43 9.27 -0.67
N SER A 209 -12.07 8.52 0.36
CA SER A 209 -10.69 8.09 0.63
C SER A 209 -10.62 6.64 1.12
N CYS A 210 -9.43 6.04 1.01
CA CYS A 210 -9.14 4.72 1.53
C CYS A 210 -9.15 4.71 3.06
N ASN A 211 -9.85 3.78 3.70
CA ASN A 211 -9.89 3.65 5.15
C ASN A 211 -9.11 2.42 5.66
N TRP A 212 -9.06 2.23 6.99
CA TRP A 212 -8.41 1.08 7.65
C TRP A 212 -9.08 -0.28 7.39
N ASN A 213 -10.26 -0.31 6.76
CA ASN A 213 -10.88 -1.53 6.25
C ASN A 213 -10.47 -1.80 4.79
N GLY A 214 -9.58 -0.98 4.22
CA GLY A 214 -9.20 -0.98 2.81
C GLY A 214 -10.38 -0.72 1.86
N GLN A 215 -11.41 -0.02 2.35
CA GLN A 215 -12.56 0.40 1.57
C GLN A 215 -12.39 1.84 1.12
N CYS A 216 -12.99 2.17 -0.03
CA CYS A 216 -13.14 3.54 -0.48
C CYS A 216 -14.45 4.14 0.06
N THR A 217 -14.41 4.87 1.17
CA THR A 217 -15.60 5.40 1.84
C THR A 217 -15.68 6.92 1.77
N ALA A 218 -16.84 7.49 2.09
CA ALA A 218 -17.03 8.94 2.12
C ALA A 218 -16.03 9.61 3.08
N ASP A 219 -15.44 10.70 2.60
CA ASP A 219 -14.48 11.53 3.32
C ASP A 219 -14.59 12.96 2.78
N PHE A 220 -15.15 13.87 3.57
CA PHE A 220 -15.39 15.25 3.15
C PHE A 220 -14.10 16.08 3.05
N ALA A 221 -13.03 15.66 3.73
CA ALA A 221 -11.70 16.27 3.64
C ALA A 221 -10.97 15.88 2.35
N ALA A 222 -11.35 14.76 1.72
CA ALA A 222 -10.83 14.39 0.41
C ALA A 222 -11.24 15.42 -0.67
N PRO A 223 -10.43 15.60 -1.73
CA PRO A 223 -10.75 16.53 -2.81
C PRO A 223 -11.97 16.07 -3.62
N SER A 224 -12.63 17.02 -4.28
CA SER A 224 -13.69 16.71 -5.25
C SER A 224 -13.10 16.06 -6.51
N ALA A 225 -13.92 15.28 -7.24
CA ALA A 225 -13.52 14.68 -8.51
C ALA A 225 -13.04 15.74 -9.51
N GLY A 226 -11.94 15.45 -10.22
CA GLY A 226 -11.29 16.37 -11.17
C GLY A 226 -9.95 16.95 -10.72
N SER A 227 -9.49 16.64 -9.51
CA SER A 227 -8.14 17.00 -9.05
C SER A 227 -7.09 15.98 -9.54
N SER A 228 -5.90 16.47 -9.88
CA SER A 228 -4.72 15.75 -10.38
C SER A 228 -4.08 14.77 -9.37
N PHE A 229 -4.89 14.16 -8.52
CA PHE A 229 -4.43 13.41 -7.34
C PHE A 229 -3.78 12.05 -7.71
N TRP A 230 -4.07 11.52 -8.89
CA TRP A 230 -3.63 10.21 -9.36
C TRP A 230 -2.24 10.20 -10.03
N GLY A 231 -1.45 11.26 -9.91
CA GLY A 231 -0.11 11.38 -10.52
C GLY A 231 -0.07 12.26 -11.79
N ASN A 232 1.05 12.22 -12.50
CA ASN A 232 1.40 13.13 -13.61
C ASN A 232 0.28 13.34 -14.65
N GLN A 233 0.25 14.52 -15.29
CA GLN A 233 -0.76 14.95 -16.27
C GLN A 233 -0.99 14.01 -17.48
N LEU A 234 -0.13 13.00 -17.71
CA LEU A 234 -0.37 11.95 -18.71
C LEU A 234 -1.56 11.04 -18.36
N VAL A 235 -1.99 11.00 -17.09
CA VAL A 235 -3.23 10.34 -16.66
C VAL A 235 -4.47 11.20 -16.96
N SER A 236 -4.31 12.48 -17.33
CA SER A 236 -5.45 13.39 -17.57
C SER A 236 -6.31 13.03 -18.79
N SER A 237 -5.74 12.37 -19.80
CA SER A 237 -6.51 11.92 -20.98
C SER A 237 -7.38 10.70 -20.69
N LEU A 238 -6.94 9.79 -19.81
CA LEU A 238 -7.76 8.68 -19.30
C LEU A 238 -8.75 9.16 -18.22
N CYS A 239 -8.38 10.20 -17.48
CA CYS A 239 -9.25 10.84 -16.50
C CYS A 239 -10.48 11.48 -17.16
N SER A 240 -10.37 12.04 -18.38
CA SER A 240 -11.51 12.57 -19.14
C SER A 240 -12.62 11.55 -19.33
N ASP A 241 -12.29 10.31 -19.70
CA ASP A 241 -13.30 9.29 -19.99
C ASP A 241 -13.87 8.64 -18.73
N PHE A 242 -13.05 8.51 -17.68
CA PHE A 242 -13.51 8.15 -16.34
C PHE A 242 -14.43 9.23 -15.73
N LEU A 243 -14.09 10.52 -15.90
CA LEU A 243 -14.91 11.65 -15.45
C LEU A 243 -16.26 11.66 -16.18
N LYS A 244 -16.29 11.39 -17.48
CA LYS A 244 -17.55 11.26 -18.25
C LYS A 244 -18.40 10.08 -17.80
N TYR A 245 -17.79 8.95 -17.43
CA TYR A 245 -18.51 7.80 -16.88
C TYR A 245 -19.09 8.09 -15.48
N VAL A 246 -18.29 8.70 -14.59
CA VAL A 246 -18.70 9.11 -13.23
C VAL A 246 -19.75 10.21 -13.25
N LEU A 247 -19.75 11.09 -14.26
CA LEU A 247 -20.74 12.14 -14.48
C LEU A 247 -21.97 11.67 -15.29
N GLY A 248 -22.07 10.39 -15.67
CA GLY A 248 -23.24 9.84 -16.38
C GLY A 248 -23.39 10.27 -17.84
N LEU A 249 -22.33 10.79 -18.47
CA LEU A 249 -22.34 11.33 -19.83
C LEU A 249 -22.10 10.27 -20.92
N ILE A 250 -21.86 9.01 -20.55
CA ILE A 250 -21.77 7.87 -21.47
C ILE A 250 -22.82 6.83 -21.00
N PRO A 251 -23.70 6.31 -21.88
CA PRO A 251 -24.65 5.26 -21.50
C PRO A 251 -23.90 3.99 -21.07
N LYS A 252 -24.46 3.24 -20.10
CA LYS A 252 -23.94 1.91 -19.73
C LYS A 252 -23.78 1.06 -20.99
N PHE A 253 -22.65 0.38 -21.15
CA PHE A 253 -22.38 -0.53 -22.27
C PHE A 253 -23.47 -1.61 -22.35
N GLY A 254 -24.49 -1.33 -23.17
CA GLY A 254 -25.46 -2.30 -23.68
C GLY A 254 -24.91 -2.94 -24.96
N THR A 255 -25.38 -4.15 -25.22
CA THR A 255 -24.89 -5.10 -26.22
C THR A 255 -24.70 -4.53 -27.64
N ALA A 256 -23.66 -5.06 -28.29
CA ALA A 256 -23.03 -4.57 -29.51
C ALA A 256 -23.95 -4.47 -30.75
N LYS A 257 -23.77 -3.39 -31.52
CA LYS A 257 -23.85 -3.39 -32.99
C LYS A 257 -22.72 -2.54 -33.57
N ALA A 258 -22.10 -3.03 -34.64
CA ALA A 258 -20.93 -2.45 -35.28
C ALA A 258 -21.13 -0.98 -35.66
N LEU A 259 -20.21 -0.11 -35.23
CA LEU A 259 -20.16 1.29 -35.63
C LEU A 259 -18.77 1.59 -36.19
N THR A 260 -18.71 2.16 -37.39
CA THR A 260 -17.49 2.79 -37.89
C THR A 260 -17.26 4.07 -37.07
N VAL A 261 -16.24 4.09 -36.22
CA VAL A 261 -15.93 5.28 -35.41
C VAL A 261 -14.70 5.98 -35.97
N CYS A 262 -14.93 7.11 -36.63
CA CYS A 262 -13.87 8.09 -36.89
C CYS A 262 -13.67 8.90 -35.61
N TYR A 263 -12.57 8.70 -34.90
CA TYR A 263 -12.25 9.52 -33.74
C TYR A 263 -11.58 10.83 -34.19
N LYS A 264 -12.17 11.96 -33.80
CA LYS A 264 -11.48 13.26 -33.82
C LYS A 264 -10.63 13.33 -32.55
N LEU A 265 -9.36 12.97 -32.64
CA LEU A 265 -8.45 13.11 -31.51
C LEU A 265 -8.07 14.58 -31.35
N VAL A 266 -8.70 15.26 -30.40
CA VAL A 266 -8.31 16.61 -30.00
C VAL A 266 -7.28 16.48 -28.88
N ARG A 267 -6.00 16.73 -29.17
CA ARG A 267 -5.00 16.93 -28.10
C ARG A 267 -5.03 18.40 -27.69
N TYR A 268 -5.27 18.65 -26.41
CA TYR A 268 -5.05 19.96 -25.80
C TYR A 268 -3.75 19.93 -25.01
N CYS A 269 -2.82 20.81 -25.37
CA CYS A 269 -1.68 21.18 -24.53
C CYS A 269 -1.47 22.68 -24.78
N GLY A 270 -2.01 23.54 -23.90
CA GLY A 270 -1.92 24.99 -24.04
C GLY A 270 -2.48 25.56 -25.36
N SER A 271 -1.99 26.74 -25.75
CA SER A 271 -2.64 27.67 -26.69
C SER A 271 -2.25 27.51 -28.19
N LYS A 272 -1.69 26.38 -28.64
CA LYS A 272 -1.42 26.16 -30.09
C LYS A 272 -1.89 24.79 -30.59
N LYS A 273 -2.53 24.78 -31.78
CA LYS A 273 -3.18 23.62 -32.42
C LYS A 273 -2.32 23.03 -33.55
N PHE A 274 -2.24 21.69 -33.63
CA PHE A 274 -1.76 20.96 -34.81
C PHE A 274 -2.70 19.77 -35.11
N PHE A 275 -2.88 19.46 -36.40
CA PHE A 275 -3.83 18.44 -36.89
C PHE A 275 -3.11 17.30 -37.61
N ARG A 276 -3.50 16.05 -37.34
CA ARG A 276 -3.21 14.90 -38.22
C ARG A 276 -4.35 13.89 -38.14
N LEU A 277 -4.88 13.48 -39.29
CA LEU A 277 -5.93 12.45 -39.41
C LEU A 277 -5.28 11.07 -39.61
N VAL A 278 -5.79 10.05 -38.93
CA VAL A 278 -5.44 8.64 -39.21
C VAL A 278 -6.73 7.81 -39.24
N CYS A 279 -6.96 7.09 -40.34
CA CYS A 279 -8.05 6.13 -40.49
C CYS A 279 -7.46 4.72 -40.64
N VAL A 280 -7.98 3.74 -39.90
CA VAL A 280 -7.63 2.32 -40.06
C VAL A 280 -8.84 1.56 -40.58
N ARG A 281 -8.64 0.79 -41.66
CA ARG A 281 -9.66 -0.07 -42.30
C ARG A 281 -9.28 -1.53 -41.99
N LEU A 282 -10.18 -2.31 -41.39
CA LEU A 282 -10.00 -3.77 -41.29
C LEU A 282 -10.64 -4.44 -42.52
N ALA A 283 -9.83 -5.20 -43.27
CA ALA A 283 -10.27 -5.94 -44.45
C ALA A 283 -11.09 -7.18 -44.06
N LYS A 284 -12.12 -7.44 -44.85
CA LYS A 284 -13.02 -8.60 -44.75
C LYS A 284 -12.27 -9.84 -45.26
N GLN A 285 -11.98 -10.81 -44.41
CA GLN A 285 -11.48 -12.11 -44.86
C GLN A 285 -12.67 -12.89 -45.46
N ILE A 286 -12.53 -13.23 -46.73
CA ILE A 286 -13.46 -14.05 -47.52
C ILE A 286 -13.35 -15.49 -47.00
N LEU A 287 -14.48 -16.09 -46.60
CA LEU A 287 -14.64 -17.53 -46.49
C LEU A 287 -15.24 -18.01 -47.83
N ASN A 288 -14.54 -18.93 -48.49
CA ASN A 288 -15.16 -20.00 -49.29
C ASN A 288 -14.95 -21.28 -48.51
#